data_AF-A0A4Y2WY98-F1
#
_entry.id   AF-A0A4Y2WY98-F1
#
_cell.length_a   1.000
_cell.length_b   1.000
_cell.length_c   1.000
_cell.angle_alpha   90.00
_cell.angle_beta   90.00
_cell.angle_gamma   90.00
#
_symmetry.space_group_name_H-M   'P 1'
#
loop_
_entity.id
_entity.type
_entity.pdbx_description
1 polymer ?
#
loop_
_entity_poly.entity_id
_entity_poly.type
_entity_poly.pdbx_seq_one_letter_code
_entity_poly.pdbx_strand_id
1 'polypeptide(L)'
;MITSLVGCIVSHIDPAHIFDRPIISVSFMSNSALSFGCKFSFKPIRVTDPVLCLPVCRGCVTILSGYAADNITHCIRPQDVKKRRAVIILRR
;
A
#
# COMPACT_ATOMS: atom_id res chain seq x y z
N MET A 1 2.77 13.95 2.23
CA MET A 1 3.63 12.87 2.78
C MET A 1 2.81 12.10 3.79
N ILE A 2 2.34 10.89 3.46
CA ILE A 2 1.58 10.08 4.44
C ILE A 2 2.62 9.38 5.31
N THR A 3 2.81 9.87 6.53
CA THR A 3 3.58 9.20 7.58
C THR A 3 2.58 8.35 8.38
N SER A 4 2.48 7.05 8.10
CA SER A 4 1.69 6.17 8.96
C SER A 4 2.40 6.06 10.32
N LEU A 5 1.75 6.52 11.39
CA LEU A 5 2.26 6.51 12.78
C LEU A 5 2.37 5.09 13.38
N VAL A 6 1.78 4.11 12.69
CA VAL A 6 1.98 2.67 12.87
C VAL A 6 2.52 2.18 11.53
N GLY A 7 3.48 1.26 11.48
CA GLY A 7 4.12 0.78 10.24
C GLY A 7 3.19 0.07 9.24
N CYS A 8 1.88 0.31 9.25
CA CYS A 8 0.90 -0.26 8.36
C CYS A 8 -0.01 0.80 7.74
N ILE A 9 -0.64 0.44 6.63
CA ILE A 9 -1.72 1.19 6.01
C ILE A 9 -2.90 0.23 5.89
N VAL A 10 -4.05 0.63 6.43
CA VAL A 10 -5.27 -0.18 6.36
C VAL A 10 -5.70 -0.35 4.90
N SER A 11 -6.34 -1.48 4.61
CA SER A 11 -6.91 -1.78 3.29
C SER A 11 -7.82 -0.66 2.82
N HIS A 12 -7.50 -0.05 1.68
CA HIS A 12 -8.28 1.01 1.07
C HIS A 12 -8.09 1.03 -0.46
N ILE A 13 -8.93 1.81 -1.14
CA ILE A 13 -8.79 2.17 -2.54
C ILE A 13 -8.60 3.69 -2.57
N ASP A 14 -7.65 4.18 -3.37
CA ASP A 14 -7.48 5.61 -3.54
C ASP A 14 -8.76 6.23 -4.16
N PRO A 15 -9.30 7.31 -3.57
CA PRO A 15 -10.63 7.80 -3.91
C PRO A 15 -10.71 8.30 -5.34
N ALA A 16 -11.59 7.65 -6.12
CA ALA A 16 -11.67 7.84 -7.55
C ALA A 16 -12.04 9.24 -8.01
N HIS A 17 -12.80 9.96 -7.19
CA HIS A 17 -13.31 11.29 -7.44
C HIS A 17 -12.31 12.38 -7.04
N ILE A 18 -11.19 12.02 -6.40
CA ILE A 18 -10.16 12.97 -5.95
C ILE A 18 -8.90 12.87 -6.81
N PHE A 19 -8.49 11.65 -7.18
CA PHE A 19 -7.22 11.41 -7.86
C PHE A 19 -7.40 10.75 -9.22
N ASP A 20 -6.78 11.32 -10.24
CA ASP A 20 -6.67 10.68 -11.54
C ASP A 20 -5.69 9.50 -11.50
N ARG A 21 -5.82 8.61 -12.49
CA ARG A 21 -4.92 7.47 -12.69
C ARG A 21 -3.87 7.85 -13.73
N PRO A 22 -2.66 7.28 -13.66
CA PRO A 22 -2.21 6.28 -12.70
C PRO A 22 -1.72 6.88 -11.36
N ILE A 23 -1.72 6.06 -10.32
CA ILE A 23 -1.14 6.40 -9.02
C ILE A 23 0.29 5.91 -9.00
N ILE A 24 1.24 6.82 -8.85
CA ILE A 24 2.67 6.51 -8.88
C ILE A 24 3.21 6.59 -7.46
N SER A 25 3.97 5.58 -7.04
CA SER A 25 4.62 5.58 -5.74
C SER A 25 6.09 5.16 -5.85
N VAL A 26 6.94 5.80 -5.04
CA VAL A 26 8.38 5.51 -4.98
C VAL A 26 8.76 5.17 -3.55
N SER A 27 9.35 3.99 -3.35
CA SER A 27 9.72 3.48 -2.02
C SER A 27 11.13 3.87 -1.62
N PHE A 28 11.31 4.30 -0.37
CA PHE A 28 12.59 4.75 0.20
C PHE A 28 12.88 4.09 1.55
N MET A 29 14.13 4.25 2.01
CA MET A 29 14.69 3.78 3.29
C MET A 29 14.84 2.26 3.41
N SER A 30 13.78 1.48 3.28
CA SER A 30 13.82 0.02 3.43
C SER A 30 12.82 -0.70 2.52
N ASN A 31 13.06 -2.00 2.31
CA ASN A 31 12.20 -2.88 1.52
C ASN A 31 10.92 -3.23 2.30
N SER A 32 9.82 -3.44 1.59
CA SER A 32 8.55 -3.91 2.15
C SER A 32 7.71 -4.60 1.06
N ALA A 33 6.43 -4.84 1.32
CA ALA A 33 5.50 -5.43 0.37
C ALA A 33 4.15 -4.68 0.37
N LEU A 34 3.61 -4.44 -0.82
CA LEU A 34 2.27 -3.90 -1.04
C LEU A 34 1.32 -5.08 -1.29
N SER A 35 0.33 -5.24 -0.41
CA SER A 35 -0.60 -6.37 -0.45
C SER A 35 -1.95 -5.92 -1.00
N PHE A 36 -2.58 -6.73 -1.85
CA PHE A 36 -3.87 -6.47 -2.47
C PHE A 36 -4.95 -7.45 -2.00
N GLY A 37 -6.17 -6.96 -1.81
CA GLY A 37 -7.32 -7.77 -1.41
C GLY A 37 -7.34 -8.21 0.05
N CYS A 38 -6.57 -7.55 0.91
CA CYS A 38 -6.54 -7.85 2.34
C CYS A 38 -7.79 -7.34 3.06
N LYS A 39 -8.40 -8.18 3.91
CA LYS A 39 -9.40 -7.75 4.88
C LYS A 39 -8.76 -7.63 6.25
N PHE A 40 -8.97 -6.48 6.91
CA PHE A 40 -8.52 -6.25 8.28
C PHE A 40 -9.66 -6.59 9.24
N SER A 41 -9.38 -7.42 10.24
CA SER A 41 -10.24 -7.62 11.39
C SER A 41 -9.64 -6.87 12.57
N PHE A 42 -10.45 -6.09 13.27
CA PHE A 42 -10.03 -5.36 14.46
C PHE A 42 -10.62 -6.07 15.69
N LYS A 43 -9.77 -6.40 16.68
CA LYS A 43 -10.05 -7.18 17.92
C LYS A 43 -10.06 -8.72 17.74
N PRO A 44 -8.89 -9.40 17.71
CA PRO A 44 -7.52 -8.88 17.61
C PRO A 44 -7.20 -8.42 16.19
N ILE A 45 -6.14 -7.62 16.01
CA ILE A 45 -5.72 -7.18 14.67
C ILE A 45 -5.26 -8.40 13.87
N ARG A 46 -6.05 -8.79 12.88
CA ARG A 46 -5.72 -9.87 11.92
C ARG A 46 -5.87 -9.34 10.50
N VAL A 47 -5.07 -9.89 9.60
CA VAL A 47 -5.13 -9.60 8.16
C VAL A 47 -5.27 -10.92 7.44
N THR A 48 -6.25 -11.02 6.53
CA THR A 48 -6.41 -12.20 5.67
C THR A 48 -5.25 -12.33 4.69
N ASP A 49 -5.06 -13.53 4.14
CA ASP A 49 -4.11 -13.72 3.07
C ASP A 49 -4.43 -12.80 1.88
N PRO A 50 -3.43 -12.09 1.34
CA PRO A 50 -3.62 -11.23 0.19
C PRO A 50 -3.87 -12.05 -1.07
N VAL A 51 -4.62 -11.48 -2.00
CA VAL A 51 -4.72 -12.01 -3.38
C VAL A 51 -3.36 -11.90 -4.07
N LEU A 52 -2.66 -10.79 -3.86
CA LEU A 52 -1.31 -10.57 -4.36
C LEU A 52 -0.46 -9.82 -3.33
N CYS A 53 0.77 -10.26 -3.16
CA CYS A 53 1.78 -9.54 -2.37
C CYS A 53 2.90 -9.08 -3.30
N LEU A 54 2.95 -7.78 -3.60
CA LEU A 54 3.92 -7.17 -4.50
C LEU A 54 5.14 -6.68 -3.71
N PRO A 55 6.36 -7.21 -3.93
CA PRO A 55 7.56 -6.69 -3.30
C PRO A 55 7.83 -5.24 -3.75
N VAL A 56 7.97 -4.33 -2.79
CA VAL A 56 8.31 -2.91 -3.03
C VAL A 56 9.65 -2.59 -2.38
N CYS A 57 10.71 -2.85 -3.14
CA CYS A 57 12.08 -2.59 -2.71
C CYS A 57 12.39 -1.10 -2.62
N ARG A 58 13.43 -0.75 -1.86
CA ARG A 58 13.97 0.62 -1.86
C ARG A 58 14.39 1.01 -3.28
N GLY A 59 13.96 2.20 -3.72
CA GLY A 59 14.17 2.71 -5.07
C GLY A 59 13.16 2.21 -6.11
N CYS A 60 12.26 1.29 -5.75
CA CYS A 60 11.24 0.79 -6.66
C CYS A 60 10.17 1.84 -6.92
N VAL A 61 9.81 1.99 -8.20
CA VAL A 61 8.65 2.76 -8.66
C VAL A 61 7.51 1.78 -8.92
N THR A 62 6.36 2.03 -8.31
CA THR A 62 5.14 1.24 -8.50
C THR A 62 4.06 2.13 -9.11
N ILE A 63 3.46 1.67 -10.20
CA ILE A 63 2.41 2.38 -10.94
C ILE A 63 1.14 1.55 -10.83
N LEU A 64 0.09 2.12 -10.23
CA LEU A 64 -1.23 1.49 -10.11
C LEU A 64 -2.19 2.08 -11.14
N SER A 65 -2.81 1.20 -11.93
CA SER A 65 -3.80 1.56 -12.96
C SER A 65 -4.81 0.44 -13.15
N GLY A 66 -5.99 0.76 -13.70
CA GLY A 66 -7.05 -0.20 -13.98
C GLY A 66 -7.50 -0.96 -12.73
N TYR A 67 -7.65 -2.27 -12.83
CA TYR A 67 -8.17 -3.12 -11.75
C TYR A 67 -7.45 -2.90 -10.41
N ALA A 68 -6.12 -2.77 -10.43
CA ALA A 68 -5.29 -2.60 -9.24
C ALA A 68 -5.50 -1.25 -8.52
N ALA A 69 -5.98 -0.23 -9.24
CA ALA A 69 -6.27 1.09 -8.69
C ALA A 69 -7.74 1.26 -8.31
N ASP A 70 -8.67 0.54 -8.96
CA ASP A 70 -10.10 0.86 -8.92
C ASP A 70 -10.99 -0.23 -8.32
N ASN A 71 -10.59 -1.50 -8.41
CA ASN A 71 -11.47 -2.63 -8.11
C ASN A 71 -10.96 -3.55 -6.99
N ILE A 72 -9.74 -3.35 -6.51
CA ILE A 72 -9.16 -4.11 -5.40
C ILE A 72 -8.50 -3.18 -4.39
N THR A 73 -8.73 -3.45 -3.11
CA THR A 73 -8.09 -2.70 -2.04
C THR A 73 -6.62 -3.06 -1.94
N HIS A 74 -5.79 -2.11 -1.52
CA HIS A 74 -4.38 -2.33 -1.22
C HIS A 74 -4.04 -1.90 0.21
N CYS A 75 -3.03 -2.53 0.79
CA CYS A 75 -2.60 -2.28 2.16
C CYS A 75 -1.10 -2.55 2.35
N ILE A 76 -0.56 -2.04 3.46
CA ILE A 76 0.75 -2.45 3.98
C ILE A 76 0.50 -3.15 5.31
N ARG A 77 0.86 -4.43 5.41
CA ARG A 77 0.63 -5.21 6.63
C ARG A 77 1.71 -4.88 7.68
N PRO A 78 1.39 -4.87 8.98
CA PRO A 78 2.37 -4.54 10.03
C PRO A 78 3.65 -5.40 9.99
N GLN A 79 3.53 -6.69 9.65
CA GLN A 79 4.67 -7.61 9.56
C GLN A 79 5.63 -7.32 8.40
N ASP A 80 5.19 -6.57 7.39
CA ASP A 80 5.98 -6.24 6.20
C ASP A 80 6.85 -4.98 6.40
N VAL A 81 6.69 -4.25 7.51
CA VAL A 81 7.47 -3.05 7.85
C VAL A 81 8.30 -3.30 9.10
N LYS A 82 9.49 -3.88 8.90
CA LYS A 82 10.44 -4.23 9.97
C LYS A 82 11.40 -3.09 10.36
N LYS A 83 11.56 -2.10 9.47
CA LYS A 83 12.47 -0.96 9.62
C LYS A 83 11.76 0.30 9.12
N ARG A 84 12.34 1.47 9.40
CA ARG A 84 11.82 2.76 8.88
C ARG A 84 11.66 2.68 7.36
N ARG A 85 10.44 2.92 6.88
CA ARG A 85 10.08 2.98 5.47
C ARG A 85 9.44 4.32 5.17
N ALA A 86 9.76 4.89 4.02
CA ALA A 86 9.07 6.06 3.50
C ALA A 86 8.61 5.78 2.06
N VAL A 87 7.49 6.36 1.66
CA VAL A 87 7.00 6.29 0.29
C VAL A 87 6.57 7.70 -0.13
N ILE A 88 6.97 8.10 -1.33
CA ILE A 88 6.46 9.32 -1.97
C ILE A 88 5.40 8.87 -2.96
N ILE A 89 4.20 9.42 -2.85
CA ILE A 89 3.07 9.12 -3.74
C ILE A 89 2.82 10.37 -4.59
N LEU A 90 2.84 10.20 -5.91
CA LEU A 90 2.61 11.21 -6.93
C LEU A 90 1.26 10.90 -7.60
N ARG A 91 0.32 11.85 -7.53
CA ARG A 91 -1.05 11.76 -8.07
C ARG A 91 -1.44 13.13 -8.64
N ARG A 92 -2.36 13.14 -9.62
CA ARG A 92 -2.97 14.35 -10.18
C ARG A 92 -4.37 14.54 -9.61
#